data_AF-A0A5S4G2R4-F1
#
_entry.id   AF-A0A5S4G2R4-F1
#
_cell.length_a   1.000
_cell.length_b   1.000
_cell.length_c   1.000
_cell.angle_alpha   90.00
_cell.angle_beta   90.00
_cell.angle_gamma   90.00
#
_symmetry.space_group_name_H-M   'P 1'
#
loop_
_entity.id
_entity.type
_entity.pdbx_description
1 polymer ?
#
loop_
_entity_poly.entity_id
_entity_poly.type
_entity_poly.pdbx_seq_one_letter_code
_entity_poly.pdbx_strand_id
1 'polypeptide(L)'
;MPQPRGAPPIPAGALGRADAYAGGIPHDRLERLRARTPVVWLDERSAGQPGAWAVLRYSDVHHALTHPELFAPQMDGPLHGPVSGADAPPADVPPGDARDAAT
;
A
#
# COMPACT_ATOMS: atom_id res chain seq x y z
N MET A 1 -26.48 -12.65 26.88
CA MET A 1 -25.98 -13.18 25.60
C MET A 1 -25.55 -12.03 24.68
N PRO A 2 -24.26 -11.65 24.62
CA PRO A 2 -23.71 -10.94 23.47
C PRO A 2 -22.91 -11.93 22.62
N GLN A 3 -23.22 -11.99 21.33
CA GLN A 3 -22.67 -12.95 20.38
C GLN A 3 -21.14 -12.80 20.24
N PRO A 4 -20.31 -13.85 20.40
CA PRO A 4 -18.96 -13.84 19.92
C PRO A 4 -19.05 -13.94 18.39
N ARG A 5 -19.06 -12.80 17.68
CA ARG A 5 -18.86 -12.81 16.23
C ARG A 5 -17.41 -13.23 15.98
N GLY A 6 -17.19 -14.54 15.97
CA GLY A 6 -16.07 -15.18 15.30
C GLY A 6 -16.18 -14.89 13.81
N ALA A 7 -15.85 -13.66 13.43
CA ALA A 7 -15.60 -13.33 12.05
C ALA A 7 -14.42 -14.21 11.58
N PRO A 8 -14.51 -14.78 10.37
CA PRO A 8 -13.45 -15.64 9.85
C PRO A 8 -12.10 -14.92 9.95
N PRO A 9 -10.99 -15.67 10.11
CA PRO A 9 -9.66 -15.08 10.05
C PRO A 9 -9.60 -14.20 8.79
N ILE A 10 -9.11 -12.96 8.90
CA ILE A 10 -8.75 -12.19 7.71
C ILE A 10 -7.67 -13.04 7.04
N PRO A 11 -7.93 -13.65 5.87
CA PRO A 11 -6.84 -14.23 5.10
C PRO A 11 -5.90 -13.08 4.77
N ALA A 12 -4.58 -13.33 4.69
CA ALA A 12 -3.60 -12.29 4.39
C ALA A 12 -4.05 -11.40 3.22
N GLY A 13 -4.63 -11.97 2.16
CA GLY A 13 -5.14 -11.25 0.99
C GLY A 13 -6.29 -10.25 1.24
N ALA A 14 -6.94 -10.24 2.40
CA ALA A 14 -7.91 -9.21 2.75
C ALA A 14 -7.27 -7.96 3.39
N LEU A 15 -5.97 -7.99 3.73
CA LEU A 15 -5.26 -6.82 4.26
C LEU A 15 -5.17 -5.66 3.26
N GLY A 16 -5.12 -5.96 1.95
CA GLY A 16 -5.07 -4.97 0.86
C GLY A 16 -6.44 -4.41 0.46
N ARG A 17 -7.54 -4.80 1.12
CA ARG A 17 -8.90 -4.36 0.75
C ARG A 17 -9.46 -3.41 1.81
N ALA A 18 -9.92 -2.24 1.38
CA ALA A 18 -10.50 -1.23 2.26
C ALA A 18 -11.69 -1.76 3.09
N ASP A 19 -12.52 -2.64 2.50
CA ASP A 19 -13.67 -3.26 3.17
C ASP A 19 -13.30 -4.00 4.47
N ALA A 20 -12.07 -4.51 4.58
CA ALA A 20 -11.60 -5.20 5.77
C ALA A 20 -11.51 -4.28 7.00
N TYR A 21 -11.49 -2.96 6.79
CA TYR A 21 -11.35 -1.92 7.81
C TYR A 21 -12.61 -1.07 7.97
N ALA A 22 -13.70 -1.38 7.24
CA ALA A 22 -14.96 -0.64 7.32
C ALA A 22 -15.56 -0.62 8.74
N GLY A 23 -15.26 -1.66 9.55
CA GLY A 23 -15.66 -1.76 10.96
C GLY A 23 -14.63 -1.25 11.96
N GLY A 24 -13.59 -0.53 11.52
CA GLY A 24 -12.44 -0.14 12.32
C GLY A 24 -11.27 -1.12 12.22
N ILE A 25 -10.21 -0.85 12.99
CA ILE A 25 -8.96 -1.62 12.93
C ILE A 25 -9.15 -3.01 13.57
N PRO A 26 -8.90 -4.12 12.84
CA PRO A 26 -9.13 -5.47 13.32
C PRO A 26 -7.96 -5.98 14.19
N HIS A 27 -7.76 -5.40 15.38
CA HIS A 27 -6.60 -5.66 16.25
C HIS A 27 -6.36 -7.16 16.56
N ASP A 28 -7.38 -7.90 17.01
CA ASP A 28 -7.26 -9.33 17.34
C ASP A 28 -6.79 -10.17 16.15
N ARG A 29 -7.16 -9.75 14.94
CA ARG A 29 -6.82 -10.47 13.70
C ARG A 29 -5.37 -10.20 13.32
N LEU A 30 -4.93 -8.94 13.41
CA LEU A 30 -3.54 -8.55 13.19
C LEU A 30 -2.60 -9.21 14.21
N GLU A 31 -3.03 -9.34 15.47
CA GLU A 31 -2.27 -10.05 16.50
C GLU A 31 -2.03 -11.52 16.13
N ARG A 32 -3.06 -12.23 15.66
CA ARG A 32 -2.91 -13.63 15.20
C ARG A 32 -1.96 -13.76 14.03
N LEU A 33 -1.99 -12.83 13.08
CA LEU A 33 -1.07 -12.83 11.94
C LEU A 33 0.37 -12.57 12.39
N ARG A 34 0.60 -11.58 13.27
CA ARG A 34 1.94 -11.32 13.85
C ARG A 34 2.55 -12.53 14.56
N ALA A 35 1.71 -13.34 15.22
CA ALA A 35 2.16 -14.53 15.95
C ALA A 35 2.55 -15.68 15.03
N ARG A 36 1.85 -15.87 13.90
CA ARG A 36 2.02 -17.05 13.03
C ARG A 36 2.84 -16.76 11.78
N THR A 37 2.53 -15.68 11.09
CA THR A 37 3.06 -15.35 9.76
C THR A 37 3.18 -13.82 9.65
N PRO A 38 4.23 -13.23 10.27
CA PRO A 38 4.35 -11.78 10.41
C PRO A 38 4.70 -11.04 9.10
N VAL A 39 5.20 -11.78 8.11
CA VAL A 39 5.51 -11.29 6.76
C VAL A 39 4.75 -12.17 5.77
N VAL A 40 3.86 -11.57 4.98
CA VAL A 40 2.95 -12.29 4.06
C VAL A 40 2.86 -11.59 2.72
N TRP A 41 2.80 -12.37 1.64
CA TRP A 41 2.54 -11.84 0.31
C TRP A 41 1.04 -11.54 0.13
N LEU A 42 0.74 -10.34 -0.36
CA LEU A 42 -0.58 -9.87 -0.74
C LEU A 42 -0.69 -9.94 -2.25
N ASP A 43 -1.51 -10.86 -2.74
CA ASP A 43 -1.79 -10.93 -4.17
C ASP A 43 -2.83 -9.87 -4.55
N GLU A 44 -2.37 -8.81 -5.20
CA GLU A 44 -3.20 -7.72 -5.72
C GLU A 44 -3.39 -7.80 -7.24
N ARG A 45 -3.08 -8.95 -7.87
CA ARG A 45 -3.27 -9.13 -9.32
C ARG A 45 -4.71 -8.88 -9.77
N SER A 46 -5.69 -9.17 -8.92
CA SER A 46 -7.10 -8.88 -9.21
C SER A 46 -7.42 -7.38 -9.29
N ALA A 47 -6.56 -6.51 -8.76
CA ALA A 47 -6.66 -5.05 -8.80
C ALA A 47 -5.75 -4.41 -9.88
N GLY A 48 -5.09 -5.22 -10.72
CA GLY A 48 -4.17 -4.74 -11.74
C GLY A 48 -2.87 -4.12 -11.19
N GLN A 49 -2.59 -4.32 -9.90
CA GLN A 49 -1.38 -3.85 -9.23
C GLN A 49 -0.41 -5.01 -9.00
N PRO A 50 0.91 -4.76 -8.97
CA PRO A 50 1.85 -5.73 -8.44
C PRO A 50 1.47 -6.04 -6.99
N GLY A 51 1.56 -7.32 -6.60
CA GLY A 51 1.34 -7.69 -5.21
C GLY A 51 2.36 -7.03 -4.28
N ALA A 52 2.04 -7.01 -2.98
CA ALA A 52 2.85 -6.34 -1.98
C ALA A 52 3.18 -7.27 -0.80
N TRP A 53 4.25 -6.97 -0.07
CA TRP A 53 4.53 -7.65 1.20
C TRP A 53 3.86 -6.92 2.36
N ALA A 54 3.01 -7.61 3.12
CA ALA A 54 2.52 -7.10 4.39
C ALA A 54 3.53 -7.45 5.49
N VAL A 55 4.07 -6.41 6.15
CA VAL A 55 5.01 -6.53 7.26
C VAL A 55 4.31 -6.07 8.54
N LEU A 56 4.12 -6.97 9.50
CA LEU A 56 3.20 -6.73 10.61
C LEU A 56 3.87 -6.49 11.97
N ARG A 57 5.12 -6.93 12.14
CA ARG A 57 5.87 -6.73 13.39
C ARG A 57 6.60 -5.40 13.37
N TYR A 58 6.62 -4.74 14.53
CA TYR A 58 7.31 -3.47 14.69
C TYR A 58 8.81 -3.57 14.34
N SER A 59 9.50 -4.64 14.76
CA SER A 59 10.91 -4.86 14.44
C SER A 59 11.19 -4.85 12.94
N ASP A 60 10.31 -5.49 12.18
CA ASP A 60 10.49 -5.72 10.75
C ASP A 60 10.15 -4.45 9.97
N VAL A 61 9.11 -3.72 10.40
CA VAL A 61 8.77 -2.40 9.88
C VAL A 61 9.90 -1.41 10.16
N HIS A 62 10.41 -1.37 11.40
CA HIS A 62 11.52 -0.50 11.76
C HIS A 62 12.75 -0.83 10.95
N HIS A 63 13.06 -2.12 10.75
CA HIS A 63 14.17 -2.54 9.90
C HIS A 63 14.00 -2.03 8.46
N ALA A 64 12.82 -2.17 7.87
CA ALA A 64 12.58 -1.67 6.51
C ALA A 64 12.75 -0.15 6.41
N LEU A 65 12.21 0.59 7.39
CA LEU A 65 12.26 2.06 7.40
C LEU A 65 13.66 2.62 7.65
N THR A 66 14.54 1.89 8.34
CA THR A 66 15.93 2.32 8.57
C THR A 66 16.91 1.86 7.48
N HIS A 67 16.45 1.12 6.47
CA HIS A 67 17.29 0.63 5.36
C HIS A 67 16.68 1.02 3.99
N PRO A 68 16.53 2.33 3.70
CA PRO A 68 15.95 2.80 2.43
C PRO A 68 16.76 2.37 1.20
N GLU A 69 18.04 2.04 1.36
CA GLU A 69 18.90 1.45 0.31
C GLU A 69 18.47 0.04 -0.11
N LEU A 70 17.74 -0.67 0.75
CA LEU A 70 17.15 -1.99 0.47
C LEU A 70 15.67 -1.90 0.12
N PHE A 71 14.96 -0.93 0.72
CA PHE A 71 13.51 -0.76 0.60
C PHE A 71 13.16 0.64 0.06
N ALA A 72 13.54 0.89 -1.19
CA ALA A 72 13.24 2.15 -1.84
C ALA A 72 11.71 2.31 -2.04
N PRO A 73 11.14 3.48 -1.72
CA PRO A 73 9.73 3.74 -1.97
C PRO A 73 9.47 3.73 -3.48
N GLN A 74 8.51 2.93 -3.93
CA GLN A 74 7.98 3.01 -5.28
C GLN A 74 6.92 4.11 -5.32
N MET A 75 7.11 5.08 -6.20
CA MET A 75 6.19 6.20 -6.35
C MET A 75 5.14 5.85 -7.42
N ASP A 76 4.03 5.27 -6.98
CA ASP A 76 2.90 4.95 -7.86
C ASP A 76 1.80 6.02 -7.74
N GLY A 77 1.86 7.01 -8.64
CA GLY A 77 0.80 8.00 -8.84
C GLY A 77 1.19 9.44 -8.52
N PRO A 78 0.24 10.38 -8.69
CA PRO A 78 0.46 11.80 -8.42
C PRO A 78 0.73 12.01 -6.93
N LEU A 79 1.76 12.79 -6.60
CA LEU A 79 2.06 13.15 -5.22
C LEU A 79 0.82 13.78 -4.56
N HIS A 80 0.27 13.10 -3.55
CA HIS A 80 -0.84 13.62 -2.76
C HIS A 80 -0.30 14.58 -1.69
N GLY A 81 -0.38 15.88 -1.94
CA GLY A 81 0.01 16.92 -0.99
C GLY A 81 0.48 18.21 -1.68
N PRO A 82 0.67 19.31 -0.93
CA PRO A 82 1.33 20.48 -1.49
C PRO A 82 2.77 20.09 -1.86
N VAL A 83 3.10 20.17 -3.15
CA VAL A 83 4.48 20.10 -3.61
C VAL A 83 5.27 21.22 -2.94
N SER A 84 6.22 20.90 -2.06
CA SER A 84 7.26 21.87 -1.72
C SER A 84 8.06 22.13 -3.00
N GLY A 85 8.28 23.40 -3.34
CA GLY A 85 8.73 23.84 -4.67
C GLY A 85 10.05 23.24 -5.20
N ALA A 86 10.75 22.42 -4.42
CA ALA A 86 11.89 21.62 -4.87
C ALA A 86 11.49 20.39 -5.70
N ASP A 87 10.27 19.85 -5.53
CA ASP A 87 9.71 18.70 -6.25
C ASP A 87 8.65 19.10 -7.29
N ALA A 88 8.48 20.41 -7.52
CA ALA A 88 7.59 20.87 -8.59
C ALA A 88 8.20 20.49 -9.96
N PRO A 89 7.43 19.86 -10.87
CA PRO A 89 7.89 19.72 -12.24
C PRO A 89 8.20 21.12 -12.80
N PRO A 90 9.26 21.29 -13.61
CA PRO A 90 9.63 22.59 -14.14
C PRO A 90 8.42 23.20 -14.87
N ALA A 91 8.07 24.44 -14.48
CA ALA A 91 6.88 25.14 -14.92
C ALA A 91 6.92 25.65 -16.37
N ASP A 92 7.73 25.03 -17.24
CA ASP A 92 7.84 25.40 -18.66
C ASP A 92 8.04 24.14 -19.52
N VAL A 93 6.95 23.40 -19.74
CA VAL A 93 6.80 22.61 -20.96
C VAL A 93 5.75 23.34 -21.78
N PRO A 94 6.12 24.06 -22.86
CA PRO A 94 5.12 24.66 -23.73
C PRO A 94 4.24 23.55 -24.32
N PRO A 95 2.94 23.78 -24.55
CA PRO A 95 2.10 22.81 -25.22
C PRO A 95 2.62 22.63 -26.65
N GLY A 96 3.34 21.53 -26.88
CA GLY A 96 3.71 21.09 -28.22
C GLY A 96 2.44 20.70 -28.96
N ASP A 97 2.11 21.48 -29.99
CA ASP A 97 0.90 21.40 -30.78
C ASP A 97 0.54 19.97 -31.20
N ALA A 98 -0.69 19.60 -30.88
CA ALA A 98 -1.39 18.53 -31.55
C ALA A 98 -1.74 18.97 -32.98
N ARG A 99 -0.91 18.56 -33.97
CA ARG A 99 -1.26 18.23 -35.36
C ARG A 99 0.00 18.31 -36.24
N ASP A 100 0.53 17.15 -36.64
CA ASP A 100 0.73 16.79 -38.06
C ASP A 100 1.51 15.48 -38.19
N ALA A 101 1.42 14.87 -39.38
CA ALA A 101 1.98 13.59 -39.82
C ALA A 101 1.13 12.33 -39.51
N ALA A 102 -0.13 12.35 -39.95
CA ALA A 102 -0.59 11.25 -40.80
C ALA A 102 0.07 11.39 -42.17
N THR A 103 0.84 10.39 -42.59
CA THR A 103 1.04 9.95 -43.99
C THR A 103 1.69 8.57 -43.96
#